data_AF-A0AA38LWT2-F1
#
_entry.id   AF-A0AA38LWT2-F1
#
_cell.length_a   1.000
_cell.length_b   1.000
_cell.length_c   1.000
_cell.angle_alpha   90.00
_cell.angle_beta   90.00
_cell.angle_gamma   90.00
#
_symmetry.space_group_name_H-M   'P 1'
#
loop_
_entity.id
_entity.type
_entity.pdbx_description
1 polymer ?
#
loop_
_entity_poly.entity_id
_entity_poly.type
_entity_poly.pdbx_seq_one_letter_code
_entity_poly.pdbx_strand_id
1 'polypeptide(L)'
;MSTFYYPSSTLDVPSSKSSASGEFFPESRRGSCTDSLFSDRSGSSSITLVSSTGQPRKHSLSGLELPLRQSHDTSCHLCGYPVQPIPIPAASAPDLAIEGRPFPINATRDLVIDHLKPLLASVASRGRNLRIVGLLMSEDEGCAMYSKMTGVNCGKLQVDYEVRDMRSQRDMAVLQAEIKRLNEDMEVDGLIFYTPCFGVEQDKEIRSWISPRIDVEGFHPSYWSEATRIAPPLLTENTNSASLADAPIYPCTPLAVVRALQLQGLYNVSAPAGSRLAGKVVTVVNRSDTVGLPLASMFVNEGALVFSIDITSTQVWESHNPSLGPCISNTILDTNTIYSMSDVVVSAVPSRAFKIPTSALKPGVVAINVASGMNNFEADVKTKASRAAERMGSLTVMMLVMNALALRARSVFE
;
A
#
# COMPACT_ATOMS: atom_id res chain seq x y z
N MET A 1 26.36 6.59 -18.29
CA MET A 1 27.34 7.18 -19.21
C MET A 1 27.04 6.69 -20.61
N SER A 2 26.12 7.33 -21.32
CA SER A 2 25.97 7.37 -22.78
C SER A 2 24.69 8.15 -23.10
N THR A 3 24.90 9.24 -23.82
CA THR A 3 23.97 10.32 -24.15
C THR A 3 23.34 10.01 -25.50
N PHE A 4 22.06 10.32 -25.69
CA PHE A 4 21.50 10.53 -27.04
C PHE A 4 20.76 11.87 -27.08
N TYR A 5 21.18 12.68 -28.04
CA TYR A 5 20.88 14.09 -28.28
C TYR A 5 20.19 14.16 -29.64
N TYR A 6 19.13 14.94 -29.80
CA TYR A 6 18.61 15.43 -31.09
C TYR A 6 17.89 16.78 -30.88
N PRO A 7 17.78 17.65 -31.89
CA PRO A 7 18.31 19.01 -31.82
C PRO A 7 17.20 20.07 -31.75
N SER A 8 17.52 21.17 -31.09
CA SER A 8 16.70 22.39 -31.00
C SER A 8 16.83 23.24 -32.27
N SER A 9 15.69 23.58 -32.88
CA SER A 9 15.59 24.65 -33.87
C SER A 9 15.31 25.98 -33.18
N THR A 10 16.26 26.90 -33.28
CA THR A 10 16.20 28.30 -32.86
C THR A 10 15.36 29.16 -33.80
N LEU A 11 14.50 30.01 -33.23
CA LEU A 11 14.06 31.27 -33.82
C LEU A 11 14.10 32.34 -32.72
N ASP A 12 15.09 33.22 -32.82
CA ASP A 12 15.14 34.54 -32.16
C ASP A 12 14.05 35.46 -32.73
N VAL A 13 13.50 36.40 -31.94
CA VAL A 13 13.67 37.88 -31.97
C VAL A 13 12.77 38.51 -30.84
N PRO A 14 12.83 39.82 -30.49
CA PRO A 14 13.72 40.47 -29.51
C PRO A 14 13.03 41.07 -28.27
N SER A 15 13.88 41.46 -27.32
CA SER A 15 13.64 42.30 -26.13
C SER A 15 13.19 43.75 -26.44
N SER A 16 12.28 44.29 -25.62
CA SER A 16 12.12 45.73 -25.38
C SER A 16 11.92 46.06 -23.89
N LYS A 17 12.47 47.21 -23.50
CA LYS A 17 12.80 47.73 -22.16
C LYS A 17 11.61 48.27 -21.33
N SER A 18 11.97 48.63 -20.08
CA SER A 18 11.34 49.57 -19.14
C SER A 18 10.38 48.92 -18.12
N SER A 19 10.30 49.30 -16.84
CA SER A 19 11.00 50.29 -16.01
C SER A 19 10.70 49.99 -14.53
N ALA A 20 11.53 50.53 -13.64
CA ALA A 20 11.57 50.31 -12.19
C ALA A 20 10.38 50.87 -11.39
N SER A 21 10.08 50.21 -10.27
CA SER A 21 9.69 50.71 -8.94
C SER A 21 9.34 49.47 -8.11
N GLY A 22 9.90 49.15 -6.95
CA GLY A 22 10.48 49.98 -5.91
C GLY A 22 9.43 50.14 -4.82
N GLU A 23 9.34 49.21 -3.87
CA GLU A 23 8.97 49.52 -2.49
C GLU A 23 9.36 48.40 -1.52
N PHE A 24 9.84 48.86 -0.37
CA PHE A 24 10.69 48.23 0.64
C PHE A 24 9.95 48.46 1.96
N PHE A 25 9.70 47.46 2.80
CA PHE A 25 9.36 47.61 4.23
C PHE A 25 9.50 46.24 4.96
N PRO A 26 9.72 46.18 6.28
CA PRO A 26 10.98 45.65 6.82
C PRO A 26 10.81 44.50 7.83
N GLU A 27 11.95 43.97 8.26
CA GLU A 27 12.16 43.10 9.42
C GLU A 27 11.42 43.57 10.69
N SER A 28 10.89 42.61 11.45
CA SER A 28 10.81 42.73 12.89
C SER A 28 11.42 41.51 13.57
N ARG A 29 12.23 41.82 14.58
CA ARG A 29 13.10 40.96 15.38
C ARG A 29 12.42 40.63 16.72
N ARG A 30 12.88 39.50 17.28
CA ARG A 30 13.08 39.19 18.71
C ARG A 30 11.85 38.90 19.59
N GLY A 31 11.93 37.75 20.24
CA GLY A 31 11.20 37.38 21.45
C GLY A 31 11.84 36.16 22.11
N SER A 32 13.11 36.26 22.51
CA SER A 32 13.77 35.33 23.41
C SER A 32 13.33 35.64 24.85
N CYS A 33 12.81 34.65 25.58
CA CYS A 33 12.69 34.71 27.04
C CYS A 33 13.57 33.62 27.66
N THR A 34 14.48 34.09 28.49
CA THR A 34 15.45 33.37 29.30
C THR A 34 14.87 32.92 30.65
N ASP A 35 15.36 31.77 31.09
CA ASP A 35 15.78 31.38 32.46
C ASP A 35 14.85 31.51 33.68
N SER A 36 14.77 30.37 34.39
CA SER A 36 15.08 30.14 35.83
C SER A 36 14.13 29.09 36.42
N LEU A 37 14.45 28.19 37.36
CA LEU A 37 15.62 27.78 38.15
C LEU A 37 15.17 26.53 38.96
N PHE A 38 16.13 25.84 39.60
CA PHE A 38 16.01 24.77 40.64
C PHE A 38 15.71 23.33 40.15
N SER A 39 16.37 22.27 40.62
CA SER A 39 17.55 22.07 41.48
C SER A 39 17.90 20.58 41.51
N ASP A 40 19.20 20.29 41.64
CA ASP A 40 19.78 19.00 42.03
C ASP A 40 19.04 18.28 43.16
N ARG A 41 18.88 16.95 43.02
CA ARG A 41 19.12 16.00 44.12
C ARG A 41 19.71 14.70 43.59
N SER A 42 21.02 14.58 43.80
CA SER A 42 21.74 13.33 43.94
C SER A 42 21.23 12.55 45.16
N GLY A 43 21.11 11.23 45.00
CA GLY A 43 20.72 10.31 46.06
C GLY A 43 21.30 8.93 45.78
N SER A 44 22.57 8.76 46.11
CA SER A 44 23.23 7.46 46.16
C SER A 44 22.61 6.59 47.25
N SER A 45 22.32 5.33 46.96
CA SER A 45 22.17 4.30 47.98
C SER A 45 22.73 2.99 47.44
N SER A 46 23.97 2.75 47.86
CA SER A 46 24.71 1.50 47.75
C SER A 46 24.09 0.44 48.66
N ILE A 47 23.80 -0.74 48.11
CA ILE A 47 23.56 -1.96 48.89
C ILE A 47 24.45 -3.06 48.29
N THR A 48 25.37 -3.54 49.12
CA THR A 48 26.29 -4.64 48.81
C THR A 48 25.68 -5.98 49.19
N LEU A 49 25.74 -6.89 48.21
CA LEU A 49 25.57 -8.35 48.15
C LEU A 49 25.56 -9.17 49.47
N VAL A 50 24.65 -10.16 49.49
CA VAL A 50 24.90 -11.47 50.11
C VAL A 50 24.63 -12.57 49.07
N SER A 51 25.64 -13.39 48.81
CA SER A 51 25.62 -14.54 47.92
C SER A 51 24.86 -15.73 48.52
N SER A 52 24.08 -16.44 47.72
CA SER A 52 23.84 -17.86 47.95
C SER A 52 23.96 -18.63 46.63
N THR A 53 24.70 -19.72 46.73
CA THR A 53 25.22 -20.57 45.67
C THR A 53 24.16 -21.51 45.11
N GLY A 54 24.00 -21.49 43.79
CA GLY A 54 23.27 -22.51 43.04
C GLY A 54 23.55 -22.37 41.55
N GLN A 55 24.54 -23.11 41.04
CA GLN A 55 24.85 -23.15 39.61
C GLN A 55 23.71 -23.81 38.82
N PRO A 56 23.13 -23.17 37.80
CA PRO A 56 22.45 -23.88 36.74
C PRO A 56 23.47 -24.18 35.63
N ARG A 57 23.49 -25.44 35.19
CA ARG A 57 24.34 -25.96 34.12
C ARG A 57 24.21 -25.08 32.86
N LYS A 58 25.32 -24.48 32.44
CA LYS A 58 25.45 -23.87 31.11
C LYS A 58 25.38 -24.99 30.07
N HIS A 59 24.21 -25.16 29.45
CA HIS A 59 24.17 -25.74 28.11
C HIS A 59 24.75 -24.68 27.15
N SER A 60 26.01 -24.87 26.83
CA SER A 60 26.70 -24.19 25.72
C SER A 60 26.00 -24.58 24.42
N LEU A 61 25.05 -23.76 23.97
CA LEU A 61 24.67 -23.68 22.56
C LEU A 61 25.76 -22.89 21.84
N SER A 62 26.90 -23.54 21.65
CA SER A 62 27.98 -23.07 20.79
C SER A 62 27.61 -23.36 19.34
N GLY A 63 27.55 -22.30 18.53
CA GLY A 63 27.83 -22.38 17.09
C GLY A 63 26.65 -22.75 16.19
N LEU A 64 25.77 -21.79 15.94
CA LEU A 64 25.17 -21.61 14.62
C LEU A 64 25.16 -20.11 14.35
N GLU A 65 26.24 -19.61 13.77
CA GLU A 65 26.23 -18.28 13.16
C GLU A 65 25.23 -18.31 12.00
N LEU A 66 24.08 -17.67 12.20
CA LEU A 66 23.14 -17.37 11.13
C LEU A 66 23.86 -16.45 10.11
N PRO A 67 23.72 -16.66 8.80
CA PRO A 67 24.45 -15.86 7.83
C PRO A 67 24.07 -14.38 7.99
N LEU A 68 25.08 -13.57 8.24
CA LEU A 68 24.99 -12.11 8.27
C LEU A 68 24.54 -11.60 6.89
N ARG A 69 23.76 -10.51 6.91
CA ARG A 69 23.22 -9.82 5.73
C ARG A 69 24.31 -9.61 4.67
N GLN A 70 23.97 -9.89 3.41
CA GLN A 70 24.70 -9.32 2.28
C GLN A 70 23.91 -8.09 1.78
N SER A 71 24.37 -6.90 2.18
CA SER A 71 23.78 -5.59 1.84
C SER A 71 24.88 -4.70 1.27
N HIS A 72 24.57 -3.94 0.22
CA HIS A 72 25.46 -2.87 -0.23
C HIS A 72 25.49 -1.69 0.74
N ASP A 73 24.38 -1.45 1.43
CA ASP A 73 24.20 -0.25 2.24
C ASP A 73 24.55 -0.50 3.70
N THR A 74 25.25 0.48 4.28
CA THR A 74 25.60 0.53 5.71
C THR A 74 24.58 1.34 6.53
N SER A 75 23.77 2.17 5.87
CA SER A 75 22.73 3.00 6.49
C SER A 75 21.48 3.10 5.62
N CYS A 76 20.37 3.44 6.26
CA CYS A 76 19.09 3.73 5.63
C CYS A 76 19.19 4.91 4.66
N HIS A 77 18.59 4.79 3.48
CA HIS A 77 18.53 5.87 2.47
C HIS A 77 17.71 7.07 2.91
N LEU A 78 16.76 6.90 3.84
CA LEU A 78 15.84 7.95 4.27
C LEU A 78 16.29 8.66 5.55
N CYS A 79 16.67 7.91 6.58
CA CYS A 79 16.96 8.45 7.91
C CYS A 79 18.42 8.29 8.36
N GLY A 80 19.27 7.64 7.55
CA GLY A 80 20.67 7.38 7.91
C GLY A 80 20.87 6.38 9.05
N TYR A 81 19.80 5.76 9.58
CA TYR A 81 19.88 4.76 10.63
C TYR A 81 20.76 3.58 10.20
N PRO A 82 21.69 3.09 11.05
CA PRO A 82 22.55 1.97 10.70
C PRO A 82 21.72 0.72 10.40
N VAL A 83 21.96 0.13 9.23
CA VAL A 83 21.22 -1.08 8.84
C VAL A 83 21.59 -2.21 9.78
N GLN A 84 20.58 -2.82 10.42
CA GLN A 84 20.76 -4.00 11.27
C GLN A 84 20.82 -5.28 10.42
N PRO A 85 21.51 -6.35 10.89
CA PRO A 85 21.47 -7.64 10.23
C PRO A 85 20.03 -8.18 10.17
N ILE A 86 19.59 -8.62 9.00
CA ILE A 86 18.30 -9.32 8.87
C ILE A 86 18.45 -10.67 9.56
N PRO A 87 17.61 -11.02 10.54
CA PRO A 87 17.59 -12.37 11.06
C PRO A 87 17.13 -13.29 9.92
N ILE A 88 18.05 -14.07 9.36
CA ILE A 88 17.66 -15.19 8.50
C ILE A 88 17.06 -16.22 9.45
N PRO A 89 15.76 -16.53 9.38
CA PRO A 89 15.22 -17.60 10.19
C PRO A 89 15.98 -18.87 9.83
N ALA A 90 16.49 -19.60 10.84
CA ALA A 90 17.02 -20.94 10.61
C ALA A 90 15.96 -21.73 9.83
N ALA A 91 16.38 -22.46 8.79
CA ALA A 91 15.47 -23.29 8.00
C ALA A 91 14.58 -24.09 8.95
N SER A 92 13.28 -23.80 8.96
CA SER A 92 12.35 -24.57 9.77
C SER A 92 12.36 -26.00 9.26
N ALA A 93 12.40 -26.98 10.18
CA ALA A 93 12.36 -28.40 9.84
C ALA A 93 11.21 -28.70 8.86
N PRO A 94 11.41 -29.62 7.89
CA PRO A 94 10.35 -29.95 6.95
C PRO A 94 9.22 -30.71 7.65
N ASP A 95 8.06 -30.63 7.00
CA ASP A 95 6.90 -31.53 7.10
C ASP A 95 5.91 -31.31 8.25
N LEU A 96 4.95 -30.42 7.99
CA LEU A 96 3.59 -30.92 7.80
C LEU A 96 3.23 -30.72 6.34
N ALA A 97 2.70 -31.75 5.69
CA ALA A 97 1.99 -31.58 4.43
C ALA A 97 0.86 -30.58 4.68
N ILE A 98 1.07 -29.33 4.28
CA ILE A 98 0.01 -28.35 4.28
C ILE A 98 -0.75 -28.62 3.00
N GLU A 99 -1.91 -29.27 3.10
CA GLU A 99 -2.88 -29.22 2.00
C GLU A 99 -3.21 -27.76 1.74
N GLY A 100 -2.58 -27.17 0.72
CA GLY A 100 -2.75 -25.76 0.40
C GLY A 100 -4.20 -25.51 0.02
N ARG A 101 -4.87 -24.66 0.79
CA ARG A 101 -6.27 -24.34 0.55
C ARG A 101 -6.33 -23.14 -0.41
N PRO A 102 -7.32 -23.10 -1.31
CA PRO A 102 -7.62 -21.86 -2.01
C PRO A 102 -7.84 -20.73 -1.00
N PHE A 103 -7.26 -19.56 -1.25
CA PHE A 103 -7.59 -18.39 -0.44
C PHE A 103 -9.09 -18.09 -0.63
N PRO A 104 -9.89 -17.98 0.44
CA PRO A 104 -11.35 -17.93 0.32
C PRO A 104 -11.82 -16.51 -0.02
N ILE A 105 -11.34 -15.95 -1.15
CA ILE A 105 -11.59 -14.57 -1.58
C ILE A 105 -13.08 -14.23 -1.62
N ASN A 106 -13.93 -15.15 -2.06
CA ASN A 106 -15.38 -14.94 -2.05
C ASN A 106 -15.94 -14.80 -0.62
N ALA A 107 -15.54 -15.68 0.30
CA ALA A 107 -15.98 -15.58 1.69
C ALA A 107 -15.42 -14.32 2.36
N THR A 108 -14.15 -13.97 2.09
CA THR A 108 -13.55 -12.71 2.55
C THR A 108 -14.33 -11.50 2.03
N ARG A 109 -14.70 -11.49 0.74
CA ARG A 109 -15.54 -10.45 0.14
C ARG A 109 -16.89 -10.37 0.85
N ASP A 110 -17.52 -11.50 1.12
CA ASP A 110 -18.85 -11.53 1.74
C ASP A 110 -18.81 -10.95 3.18
N LEU A 111 -17.74 -11.21 3.94
CA LEU A 111 -17.50 -10.54 5.23
C LEU A 111 -17.39 -9.02 5.11
N VAL A 112 -16.70 -8.52 4.06
CA VAL A 112 -16.61 -7.08 3.81
C VAL A 112 -17.96 -6.51 3.37
N ILE A 113 -18.70 -7.22 2.52
CA ILE A 113 -20.07 -6.84 2.11
C ILE A 113 -20.95 -6.65 3.35
N ASP A 114 -20.92 -7.59 4.28
CA ASP A 114 -21.73 -7.53 5.50
C ASP A 114 -21.34 -6.35 6.39
N HIS A 115 -20.06 -5.98 6.43
CA HIS A 115 -19.58 -4.76 7.10
C HIS A 115 -20.07 -3.48 6.39
N LEU A 116 -20.08 -3.46 5.06
CA LEU A 116 -20.44 -2.27 4.26
C LEU A 116 -21.96 -2.00 4.24
N LYS A 117 -22.80 -3.03 4.24
CA LYS A 117 -24.27 -2.90 4.18
C LYS A 117 -24.87 -1.89 5.17
N PRO A 118 -24.60 -1.95 6.50
CA PRO A 118 -25.17 -0.98 7.44
C PRO A 118 -24.68 0.45 7.19
N LEU A 119 -23.43 0.62 6.76
CA LEU A 119 -22.85 1.93 6.44
C LEU A 119 -23.53 2.55 5.21
N LEU A 120 -23.74 1.75 4.17
CA LEU A 120 -24.44 2.15 2.95
C LEU A 120 -25.90 2.50 3.21
N ALA A 121 -26.61 1.69 4.02
CA ALA A 121 -27.98 1.99 4.43
C ALA A 121 -28.07 3.32 5.21
N SER A 122 -27.10 3.59 6.10
CA SER A 122 -27.01 4.86 6.81
C SER A 122 -26.82 6.04 5.85
N VAL A 123 -25.95 5.93 4.85
CA VAL A 123 -25.76 6.98 3.83
C VAL A 123 -27.02 7.19 3.00
N ALA A 124 -27.65 6.10 2.52
CA ALA A 124 -28.88 6.16 1.75
C ALA A 124 -30.02 6.86 2.50
N SER A 125 -30.16 6.59 3.81
CA SER A 125 -31.19 7.21 4.65
C SER A 125 -31.06 8.74 4.79
N ARG A 126 -29.90 9.30 4.43
CA ARG A 126 -29.61 10.74 4.51
C ARG A 126 -29.77 11.47 3.17
N GLY A 127 -30.26 10.80 2.13
CA GLY A 127 -30.66 11.48 0.90
C GLY A 127 -30.70 10.56 -0.33
N ARG A 128 -29.58 9.93 -0.65
CA ARG A 128 -29.44 9.05 -1.82
C ARG A 128 -28.39 7.98 -1.60
N ASN A 129 -28.49 6.91 -2.39
CA ASN A 129 -27.44 5.91 -2.46
C ASN A 129 -26.12 6.55 -2.92
N LEU A 130 -25.00 5.86 -2.62
CA LEU A 130 -23.74 6.22 -3.23
C LEU A 130 -23.84 6.07 -4.74
N ARG A 131 -23.31 7.05 -5.48
CA ARG A 131 -23.20 7.00 -6.93
C ARG A 131 -21.74 6.97 -7.36
N ILE A 132 -21.37 5.94 -8.11
CA ILE A 132 -20.02 5.75 -8.63
C ILE A 132 -20.09 5.65 -10.15
N VAL A 133 -19.24 6.43 -10.83
CA VAL A 133 -19.12 6.44 -12.28
C VAL A 133 -17.79 5.80 -12.69
N GLY A 134 -17.82 4.90 -13.68
CA GLY A 134 -16.62 4.34 -14.29
C GLY A 134 -16.41 4.84 -15.71
N LEU A 135 -15.18 5.25 -16.02
CA LEU A 135 -14.76 5.65 -17.36
C LEU A 135 -13.99 4.50 -18.02
N LEU A 136 -14.60 3.88 -19.03
CA LEU A 136 -14.00 2.79 -19.80
C LEU A 136 -13.60 3.30 -21.18
N MET A 137 -12.29 3.50 -21.37
CA MET A 137 -11.69 3.83 -22.68
C MET A 137 -10.68 2.81 -23.15
N SER A 138 -10.23 1.92 -22.27
CA SER A 138 -9.33 0.83 -22.60
C SER A 138 -9.98 -0.16 -23.57
N GLU A 139 -9.25 -0.55 -24.60
CA GLU A 139 -9.63 -1.64 -25.51
C GLU A 139 -9.33 -3.03 -24.91
N ASP A 140 -8.64 -3.08 -23.76
CA ASP A 140 -8.32 -4.34 -23.08
C ASP A 140 -9.59 -5.05 -22.59
N GLU A 141 -9.75 -6.32 -22.97
CA GLU A 141 -10.89 -7.14 -22.55
C GLU A 141 -10.93 -7.35 -21.03
N GLY A 142 -9.76 -7.35 -20.37
CA GLY A 142 -9.63 -7.41 -18.91
C GLY A 142 -10.28 -6.21 -18.24
N CYS A 143 -10.06 -4.99 -18.75
CA CYS A 143 -10.75 -3.78 -18.30
C CYS A 143 -12.26 -3.88 -18.47
N ALA A 144 -12.74 -4.35 -19.63
CA ALA A 144 -14.17 -4.52 -19.89
C ALA A 144 -14.82 -5.59 -18.99
N MET A 145 -14.12 -6.68 -18.70
CA MET A 145 -14.59 -7.70 -17.74
C MET A 145 -14.59 -7.15 -16.31
N TYR A 146 -13.56 -6.41 -15.94
CA TYR A 146 -13.44 -5.81 -14.61
C TYR A 146 -14.54 -4.76 -14.38
N SER A 147 -14.86 -3.91 -15.37
CA SER A 147 -15.93 -2.92 -15.26
C SER A 147 -17.31 -3.54 -15.08
N LYS A 148 -17.60 -4.63 -15.81
CA LYS A 148 -18.83 -5.42 -15.60
C LYS A 148 -18.88 -6.02 -14.19
N MET A 149 -17.76 -6.56 -13.71
CA MET A 149 -17.68 -7.10 -12.35
C MET A 149 -17.87 -6.00 -11.29
N THR A 150 -17.35 -4.80 -11.51
CA THR A 150 -17.60 -3.64 -10.64
C THR A 150 -19.09 -3.39 -10.54
N GLY A 151 -19.80 -3.28 -11.67
CA GLY A 151 -21.26 -3.06 -11.67
C GLY A 151 -22.05 -4.16 -10.97
N VAL A 152 -21.70 -5.43 -11.18
CA VAL A 152 -22.35 -6.55 -10.47
C VAL A 152 -22.16 -6.44 -8.96
N ASN A 153 -20.98 -6.09 -8.48
CA ASN A 153 -20.71 -5.99 -7.04
C ASN A 153 -21.31 -4.71 -6.41
N CYS A 154 -21.30 -3.58 -7.12
CA CYS A 154 -22.02 -2.37 -6.71
C CYS A 154 -23.52 -2.63 -6.59
N GLY A 155 -24.13 -3.34 -7.55
CA GLY A 155 -25.54 -3.70 -7.52
C GLY A 155 -25.93 -4.54 -6.30
N LYS A 156 -25.06 -5.48 -5.87
CA LYS A 156 -25.27 -6.27 -4.63
C LYS A 156 -25.29 -5.42 -3.36
N LEU A 157 -24.66 -4.24 -3.42
CA LEU A 157 -24.52 -3.30 -2.31
C LEU A 157 -25.50 -2.11 -2.42
N GLN A 158 -26.40 -2.10 -3.41
CA GLN A 158 -27.28 -0.96 -3.69
C GLN A 158 -26.52 0.36 -3.90
N VAL A 159 -25.34 0.26 -4.52
CA VAL A 159 -24.57 1.41 -4.99
C VAL A 159 -24.99 1.69 -6.43
N ASP A 160 -25.40 2.92 -6.71
CA ASP A 160 -25.77 3.36 -8.05
C ASP A 160 -24.50 3.45 -8.91
N TYR A 161 -24.38 2.52 -9.86
CA TYR A 161 -23.17 2.40 -10.67
C TYR A 161 -23.46 2.59 -12.16
N GLU A 162 -22.68 3.46 -12.79
CA GLU A 162 -22.76 3.75 -14.22
C GLU A 162 -21.38 3.52 -14.86
N VAL A 163 -21.32 2.78 -15.97
CA VAL A 163 -20.12 2.73 -16.82
C VAL A 163 -20.36 3.60 -18.04
N ARG A 164 -19.51 4.60 -18.23
CA ARG A 164 -19.41 5.37 -19.47
C ARG A 164 -18.39 4.72 -20.37
N ASP A 165 -18.88 4.00 -21.36
CA ASP A 165 -18.06 3.42 -22.41
C ASP A 165 -17.71 4.51 -23.44
N MET A 166 -16.46 4.94 -23.41
CA MET A 166 -15.95 6.04 -24.22
C MET A 166 -14.91 5.55 -25.25
N ARG A 167 -14.86 4.24 -25.51
CA ARG A 167 -13.89 3.63 -26.44
C ARG A 167 -14.00 4.20 -27.86
N SER A 168 -15.20 4.55 -28.33
CA SER A 168 -15.41 5.18 -29.64
C SER A 168 -14.97 6.63 -29.72
N GLN A 169 -14.65 7.27 -28.59
CA GLN A 169 -14.24 8.66 -28.47
C GLN A 169 -12.89 8.74 -27.73
N ARG A 170 -11.95 7.85 -28.10
CA ARG A 170 -10.65 7.71 -27.44
C ARG A 170 -9.73 8.91 -27.69
N ASP A 171 -10.04 10.01 -27.03
CA ASP A 171 -9.36 11.31 -27.14
C ASP A 171 -9.14 11.93 -25.75
N MET A 172 -7.97 12.55 -25.55
CA MET A 172 -7.56 13.11 -24.26
C MET A 172 -8.38 14.33 -23.87
N ALA A 173 -8.75 15.20 -24.81
CA ALA A 173 -9.54 16.39 -24.51
C ALA A 173 -10.98 16.01 -24.16
N VAL A 174 -11.55 15.01 -24.84
CA VAL A 174 -12.86 14.44 -24.49
C VAL A 174 -12.85 13.85 -23.08
N LEU A 175 -11.83 13.05 -22.74
CA LEU A 175 -11.69 12.47 -21.40
C LEU A 175 -11.53 13.55 -20.32
N GLN A 176 -10.67 14.54 -20.57
CA GLN A 176 -10.44 15.64 -19.63
C GLN A 176 -11.71 16.45 -19.37
N ALA A 177 -12.48 16.76 -20.41
CA ALA A 177 -13.76 17.46 -20.27
C ALA A 177 -14.76 16.65 -19.45
N GLU A 178 -14.82 15.33 -19.64
CA GLU A 178 -15.71 14.45 -18.88
C GLU A 178 -15.28 14.31 -17.41
N ILE A 179 -13.99 14.15 -17.13
CA ILE A 179 -13.47 14.13 -15.75
C ILE A 179 -13.78 15.47 -15.06
N LYS A 180 -13.59 16.60 -15.74
CA LYS A 180 -13.94 17.93 -15.20
C LYS A 180 -15.42 18.00 -14.84
N ARG A 181 -16.30 17.57 -15.75
CA ARG A 181 -17.76 17.56 -15.52
C ARG A 181 -18.14 16.68 -14.32
N LEU A 182 -17.51 15.52 -14.17
CA LEU A 182 -17.75 14.60 -13.04
C LEU A 182 -17.20 15.15 -11.71
N ASN A 183 -16.04 15.82 -11.73
CA ASN A 183 -15.48 16.47 -10.54
C ASN A 183 -16.44 17.52 -9.95
N GLU A 184 -17.15 18.25 -10.81
CA GLU A 184 -18.12 19.30 -10.45
C GLU A 184 -19.52 18.74 -10.11
N ASP A 185 -19.81 17.48 -10.43
CA ASP A 185 -21.11 16.84 -10.17
C ASP A 185 -21.21 16.38 -8.71
N MET A 186 -21.96 17.12 -7.90
CA MET A 186 -22.20 16.81 -6.47
C MET A 186 -23.04 15.54 -6.25
N GLU A 187 -23.66 15.03 -7.31
CA GLU A 187 -24.37 13.76 -7.28
C GLU A 187 -23.44 12.56 -7.51
N VAL A 188 -22.16 12.77 -7.82
CA VAL A 188 -21.14 11.71 -7.96
C VAL A 188 -20.30 11.63 -6.68
N ASP A 189 -20.21 10.44 -6.09
CA ASP A 189 -19.38 10.18 -4.89
C ASP A 189 -18.11 9.40 -5.22
N GLY A 190 -17.98 8.92 -6.46
CA GLY A 190 -16.81 8.17 -6.86
C GLY A 190 -16.60 8.10 -8.37
N LEU A 191 -15.34 8.11 -8.76
CA LEU A 191 -14.87 7.98 -10.13
C LEU A 191 -13.77 6.91 -10.21
N ILE A 192 -13.95 5.94 -11.12
CA ILE A 192 -12.94 4.94 -11.48
C ILE A 192 -12.53 5.10 -12.93
N PHE A 193 -11.22 5.10 -13.20
CA PHE A 193 -10.65 5.14 -14.53
C PHE A 193 -10.00 3.79 -14.88
N TYR A 194 -10.58 3.06 -15.83
CA TYR A 194 -10.10 1.73 -16.18
C TYR A 194 -8.84 1.77 -17.04
N THR A 195 -7.72 1.36 -16.45
CA THR A 195 -6.39 1.32 -17.08
C THR A 195 -5.90 -0.10 -17.35
N PRO A 196 -5.05 -0.33 -18.37
CA PRO A 196 -4.28 0.65 -19.15
C PRO A 196 -5.08 1.33 -20.27
N CYS A 197 -4.83 2.60 -20.57
CA CYS A 197 -5.51 3.32 -21.66
C CYS A 197 -4.54 4.05 -22.60
N PHE A 198 -3.73 4.98 -22.12
CA PHE A 198 -2.84 5.82 -22.95
C PHE A 198 -1.34 5.57 -22.72
N GLY A 199 -1.00 4.60 -21.86
CA GLY A 199 0.37 4.34 -21.43
C GLY A 199 0.57 4.73 -19.98
N VAL A 200 1.63 4.20 -19.35
CA VAL A 200 1.81 4.31 -17.88
C VAL A 200 1.85 5.75 -17.40
N GLU A 201 2.61 6.62 -18.06
CA GLU A 201 2.77 8.02 -17.66
C GLU A 201 1.51 8.85 -17.92
N GLN A 202 0.89 8.70 -19.09
CA GLN A 202 -0.36 9.38 -19.42
C GLN A 202 -1.50 8.92 -18.50
N ASP A 203 -1.60 7.62 -18.22
CA ASP A 203 -2.61 7.09 -17.30
C ASP A 203 -2.38 7.58 -15.86
N LYS A 204 -1.13 7.85 -15.47
CA LYS A 204 -0.79 8.47 -14.18
C LYS A 204 -1.23 9.94 -14.16
N GLU A 205 -0.97 10.68 -15.23
CA GLU A 205 -1.41 12.07 -15.38
C GLU A 205 -2.94 12.19 -15.35
N ILE A 206 -3.66 11.35 -16.09
CA ILE A 206 -5.13 11.34 -16.14
C ILE A 206 -5.72 11.13 -14.74
N ARG A 207 -5.17 10.20 -13.95
CA ARG A 207 -5.63 9.98 -12.58
C ARG A 207 -5.44 11.21 -11.69
N SER A 208 -4.43 12.03 -11.94
CA SER A 208 -4.22 13.29 -11.21
C SER A 208 -5.27 14.35 -11.53
N TRP A 209 -6.03 14.21 -12.62
CA TRP A 209 -7.14 15.11 -12.94
C TRP A 209 -8.41 14.79 -12.13
N ILE A 210 -8.49 13.60 -11.54
CA ILE A 210 -9.65 13.19 -10.72
C ILE A 210 -9.58 13.93 -9.39
N SER A 211 -10.67 14.61 -9.02
CA SER A 211 -10.75 15.35 -7.78
C SER A 211 -10.61 14.42 -6.57
N PRO A 212 -9.86 14.81 -5.52
CA PRO A 212 -9.83 14.09 -4.24
C PRO A 212 -11.21 13.88 -3.59
N ARG A 213 -12.25 14.60 -4.02
CA ARG A 213 -13.62 14.39 -3.55
C ARG A 213 -14.21 13.07 -4.05
N ILE A 214 -13.79 12.61 -5.22
CA ILE A 214 -14.38 11.44 -5.91
C ILE A 214 -13.34 10.40 -6.33
N ASP A 215 -12.07 10.55 -5.96
CA ASP A 215 -11.04 9.54 -6.26
C ASP A 215 -11.16 8.31 -5.34
N VAL A 216 -12.07 7.42 -5.70
CA VAL A 216 -12.32 6.16 -4.96
C VAL A 216 -11.23 5.12 -5.16
N GLU A 217 -10.35 5.31 -6.15
CA GLU A 217 -9.21 4.42 -6.35
C GLU A 217 -8.03 4.77 -5.45
N GLY A 218 -7.97 6.01 -4.95
CA GLY A 218 -6.97 6.46 -3.99
C GLY A 218 -5.61 6.75 -4.63
N PHE A 219 -5.60 7.24 -5.87
CA PHE A 219 -4.37 7.51 -6.62
C PHE A 219 -3.93 8.98 -6.57
N HIS A 220 -4.80 9.90 -6.15
CA HIS A 220 -4.50 11.32 -6.09
C HIS A 220 -3.29 11.57 -5.16
N PRO A 221 -2.28 12.36 -5.58
CA PRO A 221 -1.05 12.57 -4.82
C PRO A 221 -1.25 13.04 -3.37
N SER A 222 -2.35 13.73 -3.07
CA SER A 222 -2.67 14.21 -1.72
C SER A 222 -2.79 13.09 -0.68
N TYR A 223 -3.17 11.87 -1.08
CA TYR A 223 -3.33 10.76 -0.14
C TYR A 223 -2.01 10.08 0.22
N TRP A 224 -0.96 10.29 -0.58
CA TRP A 224 0.26 9.49 -0.51
C TRP A 224 1.02 9.69 0.80
N SER A 225 1.10 10.92 1.29
CA SER A 225 1.79 11.20 2.56
C SER A 225 1.14 10.45 3.73
N GLU A 226 -0.18 10.34 3.73
CA GLU A 226 -0.95 9.64 4.75
C GLU A 226 -0.91 8.12 4.53
N ALA A 227 -1.24 7.67 3.33
CA ALA A 227 -1.31 6.25 2.97
C ALA A 227 0.03 5.52 3.11
N THR A 228 1.16 6.23 2.95
CA THR A 228 2.50 5.66 3.12
C THR A 228 3.03 5.74 4.55
N ARG A 229 2.38 6.47 5.45
CA ARG A 229 2.81 6.65 6.86
C ARG A 229 1.88 5.99 7.87
N ILE A 230 0.60 5.86 7.55
CA ILE A 230 -0.42 5.33 8.45
C ILE A 230 -0.81 3.93 7.99
N ALA A 231 -0.64 2.95 8.87
CA ALA A 231 -1.14 1.60 8.66
C ALA A 231 -2.67 1.59 8.49
N PRO A 232 -3.23 0.86 7.52
CA PRO A 232 -4.68 0.74 7.40
C PRO A 232 -5.29 0.17 8.69
N PRO A 233 -6.33 0.80 9.27
CA PRO A 233 -6.99 0.31 10.48
C PRO A 233 -7.60 -1.08 10.23
N LEU A 234 -7.96 -1.80 11.29
CA LEU A 234 -8.74 -3.04 11.11
C LEU A 234 -10.10 -2.73 10.49
N LEU A 235 -10.68 -3.69 9.76
CA LEU A 235 -12.03 -3.53 9.20
C LEU A 235 -13.05 -3.12 10.28
N THR A 236 -12.92 -3.71 11.47
CA THR A 236 -13.79 -3.48 12.64
C THR A 236 -13.57 -2.15 13.35
N GLU A 237 -12.56 -1.36 12.97
CA GLU A 237 -12.30 -0.03 13.56
C GLU A 237 -13.07 1.07 12.83
N ASN A 238 -13.41 0.87 11.55
CA ASN A 238 -14.19 1.80 10.73
C ASN A 238 -15.67 1.46 10.76
N THR A 239 -16.37 1.85 11.83
CA THR A 239 -17.73 1.37 12.15
C THR A 239 -18.85 2.38 11.91
N ASN A 240 -18.52 3.65 11.70
CA ASN A 240 -19.52 4.70 11.50
C ASN A 240 -19.01 5.85 10.63
N SER A 241 -19.91 6.76 10.23
CA SER A 241 -19.58 7.89 9.35
C SER A 241 -18.49 8.81 9.90
N ALA A 242 -18.41 9.04 11.22
CA ALA A 242 -17.38 9.89 11.80
C ALA A 242 -15.99 9.23 11.65
N SER A 243 -15.88 7.96 12.07
CA SER A 243 -14.63 7.19 11.89
C SER A 243 -14.21 7.06 10.42
N LEU A 244 -15.16 7.07 9.49
CA LEU A 244 -14.89 7.02 8.05
C LEU A 244 -14.45 8.37 7.48
N ALA A 245 -14.95 9.49 8.01
CA ALA A 245 -14.53 10.81 7.58
C ALA A 245 -13.05 11.05 7.88
N ASP A 246 -12.60 10.61 9.05
CA ASP A 246 -11.21 10.73 9.51
C ASP A 246 -10.29 9.62 8.94
N ALA A 247 -10.83 8.59 8.30
CA ALA A 247 -10.04 7.47 7.80
C ALA A 247 -9.21 7.89 6.57
N PRO A 248 -7.90 7.59 6.50
CA PRO A 248 -7.10 7.81 5.30
C PRO A 248 -7.69 7.12 4.07
N ILE A 249 -7.52 7.73 2.89
CA ILE A 249 -7.84 7.07 1.63
C ILE A 249 -6.63 6.28 1.17
N TYR A 250 -6.83 4.99 0.91
CA TYR A 250 -5.78 4.08 0.49
C TYR A 250 -6.03 3.58 -0.93
N PRO A 251 -4.97 3.29 -1.72
CA PRO A 251 -5.12 2.62 -2.99
C PRO A 251 -5.89 1.30 -2.85
N CYS A 252 -6.97 1.15 -3.62
CA CYS A 252 -7.96 0.09 -3.42
C CYS A 252 -7.38 -1.33 -3.51
N THR A 253 -6.40 -1.55 -4.39
CA THR A 253 -5.78 -2.85 -4.63
C THR A 253 -4.85 -3.27 -3.48
N PRO A 254 -3.88 -2.44 -3.06
CA PRO A 254 -3.14 -2.66 -1.82
C PRO A 254 -4.03 -2.88 -0.60
N LEU A 255 -5.06 -2.04 -0.43
CA LEU A 255 -5.99 -2.17 0.70
C LEU A 255 -6.74 -3.51 0.66
N ALA A 256 -7.10 -4.02 -0.52
CA ALA A 256 -7.76 -5.32 -0.65
C ALA A 256 -6.86 -6.47 -0.20
N VAL A 257 -5.56 -6.41 -0.52
CA VAL A 257 -4.57 -7.39 -0.03
C VAL A 257 -4.48 -7.32 1.50
N VAL A 258 -4.37 -6.12 2.07
CA VAL A 258 -4.34 -5.93 3.52
C VAL A 258 -5.60 -6.50 4.19
N ARG A 259 -6.80 -6.17 3.69
CA ARG A 259 -8.06 -6.69 4.23
C ARG A 259 -8.17 -8.20 4.12
N ALA A 260 -7.71 -8.77 3.02
CA ALA A 260 -7.66 -10.21 2.87
C ALA A 260 -6.80 -10.84 3.97
N LEU A 261 -5.59 -10.34 4.18
CA LEU A 261 -4.68 -10.87 5.19
C LEU A 261 -5.19 -10.66 6.63
N GLN A 262 -5.79 -9.51 6.93
CA GLN A 262 -6.44 -9.25 8.22
C GLN A 262 -7.55 -10.27 8.51
N LEU A 263 -8.47 -10.46 7.57
CA LEU A 263 -9.61 -11.38 7.74
C LEU A 263 -9.21 -12.85 7.70
N GLN A 264 -8.03 -13.18 7.17
CA GLN A 264 -7.50 -14.54 7.19
C GLN A 264 -6.66 -14.85 8.44
N GLY A 265 -6.55 -13.91 9.39
CA GLY A 265 -5.90 -14.12 10.68
C GLY A 265 -4.37 -14.06 10.62
N LEU A 266 -3.80 -13.43 9.58
CA LEU A 266 -2.35 -13.24 9.53
C LEU A 266 -1.89 -12.12 10.48
N TYR A 267 -2.74 -11.10 10.65
CA TYR A 267 -2.51 -9.99 11.57
C TYR A 267 -2.77 -10.44 13.01
N ASN A 268 -1.87 -10.12 13.92
CA ASN A 268 -2.12 -10.23 15.36
C ASN A 268 -3.05 -9.09 15.79
N VAL A 269 -4.36 -9.33 15.74
CA VAL A 269 -5.39 -8.32 16.07
C VAL A 269 -5.36 -7.87 17.54
N SER A 270 -4.68 -8.61 18.42
CA SER A 270 -4.48 -8.21 19.82
C SER A 270 -3.29 -7.26 20.02
N ALA A 271 -2.40 -7.14 19.02
CA ALA A 271 -1.31 -6.18 19.06
C ALA A 271 -1.81 -4.76 18.68
N PRO A 272 -1.17 -3.70 19.21
CA PRO A 272 -1.52 -2.34 18.83
C PRO A 272 -1.26 -2.10 17.34
N ALA A 273 -2.04 -1.17 16.76
CA ALA A 273 -1.80 -0.68 15.41
C ALA A 273 -0.33 -0.29 15.23
N GLY A 274 0.26 -0.73 14.12
CA GLY A 274 1.66 -0.50 13.82
C GLY A 274 2.60 -1.65 14.19
N SER A 275 2.08 -2.71 14.81
CA SER A 275 2.85 -3.90 15.22
C SER A 275 2.13 -5.22 14.95
N ARG A 276 0.99 -5.19 14.25
CA ARG A 276 0.16 -6.39 14.04
C ARG A 276 0.81 -7.43 13.12
N LEU A 277 1.82 -7.02 12.35
CA LEU A 277 2.67 -7.89 11.52
C LEU A 277 4.10 -8.00 12.06
N ALA A 278 4.38 -7.57 13.29
CA ALA A 278 5.70 -7.71 13.89
C ALA A 278 6.18 -9.17 13.84
N GLY A 279 7.42 -9.36 13.37
CA GLY A 279 8.03 -10.68 13.18
C GLY A 279 7.57 -11.44 11.94
N LYS A 280 6.73 -10.85 11.07
CA LYS A 280 6.39 -11.40 9.76
C LYS A 280 7.34 -10.90 8.68
N VAL A 281 7.71 -11.79 7.77
CA VAL A 281 8.47 -11.45 6.57
C VAL A 281 7.54 -11.45 5.36
N VAL A 282 7.47 -10.32 4.66
CA VAL A 282 6.58 -10.13 3.51
C VAL A 282 7.41 -9.75 2.28
N THR A 283 7.15 -10.40 1.14
CA THR A 283 7.75 -10.01 -0.14
C THR A 283 6.69 -9.44 -1.05
N VAL A 284 6.95 -8.27 -1.61
CA VAL A 284 6.16 -7.64 -2.67
C VAL A 284 6.99 -7.63 -3.95
N VAL A 285 6.53 -8.40 -4.94
CA VAL A 285 7.15 -8.50 -6.27
C VAL A 285 6.44 -7.54 -7.21
N ASN A 286 6.88 -6.29 -7.16
CA ASN A 286 6.48 -5.11 -7.92
C ASN A 286 6.77 -3.89 -7.02
N ARG A 287 7.19 -2.77 -7.60
CA ARG A 287 7.35 -1.49 -6.88
C ARG A 287 6.68 -0.33 -7.62
N SER A 288 5.56 -0.59 -8.30
CA SER A 288 4.81 0.46 -8.98
C SER A 288 4.11 1.36 -7.97
N ASP A 289 3.85 2.59 -8.42
CA ASP A 289 3.11 3.61 -7.68
C ASP A 289 1.65 3.20 -7.39
N THR A 290 1.10 2.29 -8.19
CA THR A 290 -0.31 1.88 -8.09
C THR A 290 -0.54 0.73 -7.12
N VAL A 291 0.44 -0.15 -6.93
CA VAL A 291 0.28 -1.38 -6.15
C VAL A 291 1.47 -1.65 -5.25
N GLY A 292 2.66 -1.88 -5.83
CA GLY A 292 3.79 -2.42 -5.10
C GLY A 292 4.30 -1.52 -3.97
N LEU A 293 4.52 -0.25 -4.30
CA LEU A 293 5.02 0.74 -3.34
C LEU A 293 4.04 0.99 -2.18
N PRO A 294 2.76 1.37 -2.42
CA PRO A 294 1.81 1.57 -1.32
C PRO A 294 1.57 0.30 -0.51
N LEU A 295 1.58 -0.88 -1.13
CA LEU A 295 1.43 -2.14 -0.40
C LEU A 295 2.62 -2.42 0.52
N ALA A 296 3.84 -2.19 0.04
CA ALA A 296 5.05 -2.32 0.87
C ALA A 296 5.00 -1.35 2.07
N SER A 297 4.58 -0.10 1.85
CA SER A 297 4.37 0.88 2.93
C SER A 297 3.34 0.41 3.96
N MET A 298 2.19 -0.12 3.53
CA MET A 298 1.17 -0.61 4.46
C MET A 298 1.67 -1.73 5.37
N PHE A 299 2.51 -2.63 4.84
CA PHE A 299 3.05 -3.75 5.62
C PHE A 299 4.13 -3.32 6.59
N VAL A 300 5.09 -2.49 6.17
CA VAL A 300 6.16 -2.01 7.05
C VAL A 300 5.60 -1.12 8.16
N ASN A 301 4.54 -0.35 7.86
CA ASN A 301 3.84 0.44 8.86
C ASN A 301 3.13 -0.41 9.91
N GLU A 302 2.86 -1.70 9.66
CA GLU A 302 2.34 -2.67 10.63
C GLU A 302 3.45 -3.53 11.29
N GLY A 303 4.71 -3.15 11.11
CA GLY A 303 5.86 -3.78 11.76
C GLY A 303 6.43 -5.01 11.02
N ALA A 304 5.99 -5.28 9.79
CA ALA A 304 6.57 -6.34 8.99
C ALA A 304 8.00 -5.99 8.52
N LEU A 305 8.84 -7.01 8.33
CA LEU A 305 10.02 -6.92 7.48
C LEU A 305 9.57 -7.11 6.04
N VAL A 306 9.77 -6.10 5.19
CA VAL A 306 9.27 -6.13 3.80
C VAL A 306 10.42 -6.17 2.79
N PHE A 307 10.44 -7.17 1.92
CA PHE A 307 11.27 -7.18 0.73
C PHE A 307 10.48 -6.62 -0.45
N SER A 308 10.92 -5.49 -0.99
CA SER A 308 10.33 -4.83 -2.16
C SER A 308 11.19 -5.08 -3.39
N ILE A 309 10.72 -5.94 -4.28
CA ILE A 309 11.45 -6.37 -5.49
C ILE A 309 10.95 -5.57 -6.69
N ASP A 310 11.90 -4.95 -7.39
CA ASP A 310 11.71 -4.31 -8.67
C ASP A 310 12.63 -4.96 -9.73
N ILE A 311 12.40 -4.68 -11.01
CA ILE A 311 13.25 -5.18 -12.10
C ILE A 311 14.72 -4.73 -11.97
N THR A 312 14.97 -3.59 -11.33
CA THR A 312 16.32 -3.02 -11.20
C THR A 312 17.00 -3.33 -9.87
N SER A 313 16.23 -3.56 -8.79
CA SER A 313 16.80 -3.72 -7.46
C SER A 313 15.83 -4.35 -6.47
N THR A 314 16.41 -4.96 -5.43
CA THR A 314 15.67 -5.43 -4.27
C THR A 314 15.99 -4.58 -3.05
N GLN A 315 14.93 -4.07 -2.42
CA GLN A 315 15.01 -3.28 -1.20
C GLN A 315 14.45 -4.05 -0.01
N VAL A 316 14.94 -3.68 1.17
CA VAL A 316 14.50 -4.15 2.47
C VAL A 316 13.96 -2.95 3.24
N TRP A 317 12.74 -3.08 3.70
CA TRP A 317 11.95 -2.04 4.34
C TRP A 317 11.59 -2.51 5.74
N GLU A 318 11.95 -1.71 6.73
CA GLU A 318 11.83 -2.04 8.16
C GLU A 318 11.26 -0.86 8.92
N SER A 319 10.50 -1.11 9.99
CA SER A 319 10.09 -0.05 10.93
C SER A 319 10.91 -0.18 12.21
N HIS A 320 11.89 0.70 12.39
CA HIS A 320 12.68 0.77 13.63
C HIS A 320 12.07 1.73 14.66
N ASN A 321 11.35 2.74 14.17
CA ASN A 321 10.59 3.67 14.98
C ASN A 321 9.31 4.05 14.20
N PRO A 322 8.11 3.68 14.68
CA PRO A 322 6.85 4.02 14.03
C PRO A 322 6.67 5.53 13.76
N SER A 323 7.30 6.40 14.56
CA SER A 323 7.22 7.85 14.41
C SER A 323 8.14 8.42 13.31
N LEU A 324 9.13 7.66 12.82
CA LEU A 324 10.10 8.11 11.82
C LEU A 324 9.83 7.57 10.40
N GLY A 325 8.80 6.73 10.25
CA GLY A 325 8.49 6.07 8.99
C GLY A 325 9.44 4.91 8.65
N PRO A 326 9.35 4.35 7.44
CA PRO A 326 10.13 3.18 7.06
C PRO A 326 11.62 3.49 6.90
N CYS A 327 12.43 2.55 7.36
CA CYS A 327 13.85 2.43 7.07
C CYS A 327 14.02 1.61 5.78
N ILE A 328 14.71 2.15 4.78
CA ILE A 328 14.89 1.51 3.47
C ILE A 328 16.37 1.35 3.17
N SER A 329 16.75 0.14 2.72
CA SER A 329 18.09 -0.17 2.22
C SER A 329 18.01 -1.21 1.09
N ASN A 330 19.06 -1.35 0.30
CA ASN A 330 19.19 -2.38 -0.72
C ASN A 330 19.76 -3.67 -0.13
N THR A 331 19.45 -4.81 -0.76
CA THR A 331 20.07 -6.10 -0.46
C THR A 331 20.57 -6.76 -1.73
N ILE A 332 21.59 -7.61 -1.59
CA ILE A 332 22.08 -8.47 -2.67
C ILE A 332 21.65 -9.93 -2.49
N LEU A 333 20.77 -10.21 -1.53
CA LEU A 333 20.15 -11.53 -1.42
C LEU A 333 19.43 -11.86 -2.73
N ASP A 334 19.68 -13.06 -3.23
CA ASP A 334 18.98 -13.55 -4.41
C ASP A 334 17.49 -13.77 -4.10
N THR A 335 16.68 -13.68 -5.14
CA THR A 335 15.22 -13.73 -5.02
C THR A 335 14.73 -15.06 -4.44
N ASN A 336 15.40 -16.18 -4.71
CA ASN A 336 14.98 -17.48 -4.19
C ASN A 336 15.22 -17.57 -2.68
N THR A 337 16.35 -17.05 -2.20
CA THR A 337 16.60 -16.90 -0.75
C THR A 337 15.49 -16.08 -0.10
N ILE A 338 15.11 -14.94 -0.70
CA ILE A 338 14.02 -14.09 -0.20
C ILE A 338 12.69 -14.84 -0.17
N TYR A 339 12.32 -15.54 -1.25
CA TYR A 339 11.09 -16.34 -1.29
C TYR A 339 11.06 -17.46 -0.24
N SER A 340 12.20 -18.04 0.09
CA SER A 340 12.31 -19.14 1.06
C SER A 340 12.11 -18.70 2.52
N MET A 341 12.28 -17.42 2.82
CA MET A 341 12.12 -16.85 4.17
C MET A 341 10.76 -16.16 4.39
N SER A 342 10.05 -15.81 3.32
CA SER A 342 8.82 -15.02 3.39
C SER A 342 7.60 -15.81 3.84
N ASP A 343 6.88 -15.26 4.81
CA ASP A 343 5.58 -15.76 5.27
C ASP A 343 4.47 -15.40 4.28
N VAL A 344 4.63 -14.28 3.56
CA VAL A 344 3.71 -13.82 2.52
C VAL A 344 4.50 -13.41 1.29
N VAL A 345 4.03 -13.83 0.11
CA VAL A 345 4.53 -13.35 -1.17
C VAL A 345 3.36 -12.80 -1.98
N VAL A 346 3.43 -11.51 -2.29
CA VAL A 346 2.46 -10.82 -3.15
C VAL A 346 3.13 -10.49 -4.47
N SER A 347 2.50 -10.83 -5.59
CA SER A 347 3.00 -10.49 -6.93
C SER A 347 1.99 -9.68 -7.73
N ALA A 348 2.48 -8.59 -8.32
CA ALA A 348 1.70 -7.69 -9.17
C ALA A 348 2.46 -7.38 -10.48
N VAL A 349 3.19 -8.37 -11.01
CA VAL A 349 4.00 -8.19 -12.22
C VAL A 349 3.09 -8.25 -13.46
N PRO A 350 3.03 -7.19 -14.29
CA PRO A 350 2.15 -7.13 -15.46
C PRO A 350 2.72 -7.90 -16.66
N SER A 351 3.21 -9.13 -16.43
CA SER A 351 3.77 -10.00 -17.47
C SER A 351 3.23 -11.42 -17.34
N ARG A 352 2.59 -11.91 -18.41
CA ARG A 352 2.13 -13.31 -18.50
C ARG A 352 3.27 -14.32 -18.45
N ALA A 353 4.47 -13.92 -18.90
CA ALA A 353 5.66 -14.76 -18.91
C ALA A 353 6.29 -14.90 -17.52
N PHE A 354 6.06 -13.95 -16.62
CA PHE A 354 6.63 -13.99 -15.27
C PHE A 354 5.94 -15.07 -14.42
N LYS A 355 6.75 -15.91 -13.77
CA LYS A 355 6.32 -16.95 -12.84
C LYS A 355 7.29 -17.03 -11.66
N ILE A 356 6.73 -17.06 -10.45
CA ILE A 356 7.46 -17.35 -9.21
C ILE A 356 7.53 -18.86 -9.07
N PRO A 357 8.74 -19.45 -9.01
CA PRO A 357 8.90 -20.90 -8.86
C PRO A 357 8.34 -21.40 -7.53
N THR A 358 7.50 -22.43 -7.57
CA THR A 358 6.94 -23.06 -6.36
C THR A 358 8.05 -23.62 -5.48
N SER A 359 9.12 -24.15 -6.09
CA SER A 359 10.29 -24.69 -5.39
C SER A 359 11.01 -23.65 -4.51
N ALA A 360 10.98 -22.37 -4.88
CA ALA A 360 11.66 -21.29 -4.15
C ALA A 360 10.87 -20.80 -2.93
N LEU A 361 9.57 -21.03 -2.86
CA LEU A 361 8.70 -20.48 -1.80
C LEU A 361 8.92 -21.18 -0.45
N LYS A 362 8.68 -20.50 0.67
CA LYS A 362 8.61 -21.13 2.00
C LYS A 362 7.42 -22.11 2.11
N PRO A 363 7.56 -23.32 2.66
CA PRO A 363 6.41 -24.15 3.04
C PRO A 363 5.45 -23.39 3.96
N GLY A 364 4.16 -23.37 3.60
CA GLY A 364 3.14 -22.65 4.35
C GLY A 364 2.98 -21.17 4.02
N VAL A 365 3.71 -20.66 3.02
CA VAL A 365 3.59 -19.27 2.55
C VAL A 365 2.14 -18.91 2.19
N VAL A 366 1.75 -17.66 2.40
CA VAL A 366 0.55 -17.08 1.80
C VAL A 366 0.93 -16.46 0.45
N ALA A 367 0.44 -17.03 -0.65
CA ALA A 367 0.73 -16.55 -2.01
C ALA A 367 -0.46 -15.74 -2.55
N ILE A 368 -0.23 -14.48 -2.96
CA ILE A 368 -1.29 -13.61 -3.48
C ILE A 368 -0.89 -13.04 -4.84
N ASN A 369 -1.64 -13.40 -5.88
CA ASN A 369 -1.54 -12.80 -7.20
C ASN A 369 -2.53 -11.64 -7.33
N VAL A 370 -1.99 -10.47 -7.66
CA VAL A 370 -2.74 -9.24 -7.89
C VAL A 370 -2.84 -8.92 -9.38
N ALA A 371 -1.92 -9.43 -10.20
CA ALA A 371 -1.87 -9.13 -11.63
C ALA A 371 -3.15 -9.60 -12.36
N SER A 372 -3.82 -8.66 -13.02
CA SER A 372 -5.07 -8.92 -13.74
C SER A 372 -4.86 -9.73 -15.02
N GLY A 373 -5.70 -10.75 -15.24
CA GLY A 373 -5.69 -11.54 -16.48
C GLY A 373 -4.47 -12.46 -16.65
N MET A 374 -3.70 -12.66 -15.59
CA MET A 374 -2.53 -13.53 -15.56
C MET A 374 -2.32 -14.10 -14.16
N ASN A 375 -1.54 -15.18 -14.06
CA ASN A 375 -1.11 -15.74 -12.78
C ASN A 375 0.41 -15.65 -12.69
N ASN A 376 0.94 -14.94 -11.70
CA ASN A 376 2.38 -14.80 -11.49
C ASN A 376 3.01 -15.96 -10.69
N PHE A 377 2.26 -16.96 -10.27
CA PHE A 377 2.78 -18.18 -9.63
C PHE A 377 2.69 -19.38 -10.57
N GLU A 378 3.57 -20.37 -10.37
CA GLU A 378 3.43 -21.67 -11.04
C GLU A 378 2.13 -22.37 -10.64
N ALA A 379 1.64 -23.25 -11.51
CA ALA A 379 0.32 -23.88 -11.36
C ALA A 379 0.21 -24.77 -10.11
N ASP A 380 1.35 -25.30 -9.65
CA ASP A 380 1.48 -26.17 -8.48
C ASP A 380 1.70 -25.39 -7.17
N VAL A 381 1.58 -24.05 -7.14
CA VAL A 381 1.80 -23.23 -5.93
C VAL A 381 0.99 -23.71 -4.71
N LYS A 382 -0.19 -24.29 -4.93
CA LYS A 382 -1.06 -24.86 -3.87
C LYS A 382 -0.48 -26.10 -3.20
N THR A 383 0.57 -26.70 -3.74
CA THR A 383 1.29 -27.81 -3.09
C THR A 383 2.18 -27.33 -1.94
N LYS A 384 2.50 -26.02 -1.89
CA LYS A 384 3.42 -25.44 -0.91
C LYS A 384 2.81 -24.30 -0.10
N ALA A 385 1.95 -23.49 -0.72
CA ALA A 385 1.30 -22.37 -0.06
C ALA A 385 0.20 -22.85 0.90
N SER A 386 0.14 -22.29 2.11
CA SER A 386 -0.98 -22.55 3.02
C SER A 386 -2.29 -21.99 2.47
N ARG A 387 -2.20 -20.84 1.79
CA ARG A 387 -3.29 -20.19 1.06
C ARG A 387 -2.75 -19.55 -0.21
N ALA A 388 -3.48 -19.74 -1.32
CA ALA A 388 -3.14 -19.11 -2.60
C ALA A 388 -4.34 -18.35 -3.18
N ALA A 389 -4.18 -17.04 -3.39
CA ALA A 389 -5.16 -16.20 -4.08
C ALA A 389 -4.71 -15.97 -5.51
N GLU A 390 -5.50 -16.39 -6.49
CA GLU A 390 -5.19 -16.20 -7.91
C GLU A 390 -5.63 -14.83 -8.42
N ARG A 391 -6.62 -14.19 -7.78
CA ARG A 391 -7.20 -12.91 -8.19
C ARG A 391 -7.71 -12.15 -6.98
N MET A 392 -7.57 -10.82 -7.00
CA MET A 392 -8.05 -9.92 -5.93
C MET A 392 -9.24 -9.05 -6.34
N GLY A 393 -9.57 -8.98 -7.63
CA GLY A 393 -10.43 -7.94 -8.18
C GLY A 393 -11.80 -7.78 -7.49
N SER A 394 -12.47 -8.86 -7.11
CA SER A 394 -13.77 -8.74 -6.43
C SER A 394 -13.69 -8.09 -5.05
N LEU A 395 -12.57 -8.27 -4.34
CA LEU A 395 -12.31 -7.61 -3.07
C LEU A 395 -11.81 -6.18 -3.28
N THR A 396 -11.07 -5.92 -4.36
CA THR A 396 -10.71 -4.56 -4.79
C THR A 396 -11.93 -3.67 -5.00
N VAL A 397 -13.00 -4.18 -5.61
CA VAL A 397 -14.26 -3.43 -5.77
C VAL A 397 -14.88 -3.07 -4.41
N MET A 398 -14.74 -3.92 -3.38
CA MET A 398 -15.23 -3.59 -2.04
C MET A 398 -14.44 -2.44 -1.41
N MET A 399 -13.14 -2.37 -1.68
CA MET A 399 -12.30 -1.26 -1.21
C MET A 399 -12.63 0.05 -1.91
N LEU A 400 -13.00 -0.03 -3.20
CA LEU A 400 -13.53 1.11 -3.93
C LEU A 400 -14.81 1.66 -3.29
N VAL A 401 -15.74 0.79 -2.89
CA VAL A 401 -16.97 1.21 -2.18
C VAL A 401 -16.64 1.76 -0.78
N MET A 402 -15.65 1.19 -0.09
CA MET A 402 -15.19 1.69 1.21
C MET A 402 -14.60 3.10 1.10
N ASN A 403 -13.76 3.35 0.09
CA ASN A 403 -13.24 4.69 -0.18
C ASN A 403 -14.38 5.66 -0.52
N ALA A 404 -15.37 5.24 -1.32
CA ALA A 404 -16.53 6.08 -1.63
C ALA A 404 -17.33 6.48 -0.38
N LEU A 405 -17.51 5.56 0.58
CA LEU A 405 -18.12 5.87 1.88
C LEU A 405 -17.31 6.90 2.67
N ALA A 406 -15.99 6.74 2.73
CA ALA A 406 -15.10 7.68 3.44
C ALA A 406 -15.12 9.07 2.80
N LEU A 407 -15.02 9.16 1.47
CA LEU A 407 -15.11 10.40 0.72
C LEU A 407 -16.47 11.09 0.91
N ARG A 408 -17.57 10.34 0.79
CA ARG A 408 -18.92 10.87 1.05
C ARG A 408 -19.07 11.38 2.48
N ALA A 409 -18.48 10.69 3.46
CA ALA A 409 -18.52 11.12 4.85
C ALA A 409 -17.79 12.44 5.06
N ARG A 410 -16.62 12.64 4.42
CA ARG A 410 -15.87 13.91 4.48
C ARG A 410 -16.66 15.10 3.94
N SER A 411 -17.33 14.93 2.80
CA SER A 411 -18.13 16.01 2.18
C SER A 411 -19.39 16.40 2.96
N VAL A 412 -19.76 15.69 4.02
CA VAL A 412 -20.87 16.09 4.92
C VAL A 412 -20.38 17.04 6.03
N PHE A 413 -19.08 17.05 6.31
CA PHE A 413 -18.46 17.86 7.38
C PHE A 413 -17.68 19.09 6.87
N GLU A 414 -17.49 19.19 5.55
CA GLU A 414 -17.02 20.40 4.84
C GLU A 414 -18.23 21.24 4.41
#